data_AF-A0A497RD26-F1
#
_entry.id   AF-A0A497RD26-F1
#
_cell.length_a   1.000
_cell.length_b   1.000
_cell.length_c   1.000
_cell.angle_alpha   90.00
_cell.angle_beta   90.00
_cell.angle_gamma   90.00
#
_symmetry.space_group_name_H-M   'P 1'
#
loop_
_entity.id
_entity.type
_entity.pdbx_description
1 polymer ?
#
loop_
_entity_poly.entity_id
_entity_poly.type
_entity_poly.pdbx_seq_one_letter_code
_entity_poly.pdbx_strand_id
1 'polypeptide(L)'
;MDIYKFIDPKKVDIKVDCIETDSLYIGEKVEGRKIKAFELVEIGSGKGIEIVGKLKDVLGINIKVSGVDDITASTLESLTPELMNRIRGLRYDFRKENVVITISDKIFDKLTLECIGEILYKAFNSLKIGDVKVILIADRDRFNKELKRAYEIHKTREEKSRISEEEVDEFYGCVSCQINLPNHVCVISPERPSPCGTIWGEAKAANELEIVNYYFEMKKGDKINGEYKSINKKVEEISEGKIKRIKLHSLLKNPPSTGLYSELIIFYIPEKDGFGIVDRGYKHKTPIGLSFDEIEKIVIGKQVEGFVGVSCAYLKSPKFLKDDGGWRKVVWASPKVYEYIKDFVDKGVLKRIQVGY
;
A
#
# COMPACT_ATOMS: atom_id res chain seq x y z
N MET A 1 18.79 5.40 -24.52
CA MET A 1 19.81 5.52 -23.46
C MET A 1 19.15 4.93 -22.24
N ASP A 2 19.43 3.66 -21.96
CA ASP A 2 18.73 2.87 -20.94
C ASP A 2 19.06 3.40 -19.54
N ILE A 3 18.21 4.30 -19.03
CA ILE A 3 18.38 4.98 -17.74
C ILE A 3 18.03 4.07 -16.56
N TYR A 4 17.51 2.88 -16.82
CA TYR A 4 17.04 1.96 -15.80
C TYR A 4 18.09 0.87 -15.53
N LYS A 5 19.16 1.25 -14.82
CA LYS A 5 20.06 0.27 -14.21
C LYS A 5 19.26 -0.54 -13.18
N PHE A 6 19.44 -1.86 -13.19
CA PHE A 6 19.06 -2.79 -12.12
C PHE A 6 19.36 -2.16 -10.75
N ILE A 7 18.34 -1.88 -9.95
CA ILE A 7 18.52 -1.35 -8.58
C ILE A 7 18.40 -2.54 -7.64
N ASP A 8 19.50 -3.22 -7.28
CA ASP A 8 19.40 -4.29 -6.29
C ASP A 8 19.19 -3.67 -4.89
N PRO A 9 17.99 -3.72 -4.28
CA PRO A 9 17.73 -3.07 -3.00
C PRO A 9 18.65 -3.60 -1.89
N LYS A 10 19.07 -4.87 -1.97
CA LYS A 10 19.99 -5.49 -1.00
C LYS A 10 21.41 -4.95 -1.11
N LYS A 11 21.79 -4.46 -2.30
CA LYS A 11 23.12 -3.86 -2.55
C LYS A 11 23.13 -2.35 -2.35
N VAL A 12 21.97 -1.72 -2.07
CA VAL A 12 21.94 -0.31 -1.69
C VAL A 12 22.62 -0.17 -0.34
N ASP A 13 23.81 0.43 -0.36
CA ASP A 13 24.56 0.75 0.85
C ASP A 13 23.90 1.93 1.56
N ILE A 14 23.31 1.64 2.72
CA ILE A 14 22.69 2.63 3.60
C ILE A 14 23.44 2.78 4.93
N LYS A 15 24.65 2.21 5.04
CA LYS A 15 25.43 2.34 6.27
C LYS A 15 25.72 3.81 6.53
N VAL A 16 25.41 4.22 7.76
CA VAL A 16 25.64 5.54 8.34
C VAL A 16 26.15 5.34 9.76
N ASP A 17 26.89 6.30 10.30
CA ASP A 17 27.52 6.15 11.62
C ASP A 17 26.53 6.36 12.79
N CYS A 18 25.40 7.01 12.53
CA CYS A 18 24.44 7.45 13.54
C CYS A 18 23.50 6.35 14.05
N ILE A 19 23.25 5.29 13.26
CA ILE A 19 22.33 4.23 13.64
C ILE A 19 22.73 2.89 13.01
N GLU A 20 22.40 1.80 13.69
CA GLU A 20 22.61 0.46 13.16
C GLU A 20 21.61 0.14 12.06
N THR A 21 22.12 -0.27 10.89
CA THR A 21 21.32 -0.64 9.73
C THR A 21 21.72 -2.01 9.18
N ASP A 22 20.76 -2.90 8.97
CA ASP A 22 20.96 -4.20 8.32
C ASP A 22 19.64 -4.73 7.73
N SER A 23 19.73 -5.52 6.66
CA SER A 23 18.61 -6.28 6.10
C SER A 23 17.95 -7.25 7.09
N LEU A 24 18.67 -7.68 8.13
CA LEU A 24 18.15 -8.56 9.18
C LEU A 24 17.05 -7.89 10.04
N TYR A 25 16.97 -6.56 10.04
CA TYR A 25 15.97 -5.82 10.81
C TYR A 25 14.64 -5.64 10.06
N ILE A 26 14.60 -5.97 8.76
CA ILE A 26 13.35 -5.97 8.02
C ILE A 26 12.39 -6.96 8.70
N GLY A 27 11.19 -6.48 9.05
CA GLY A 27 10.19 -7.29 9.74
C GLY A 27 10.33 -7.35 11.26
N GLU A 28 11.28 -6.61 11.85
CA GLU A 28 11.41 -6.49 13.29
C GLU A 28 10.08 -6.03 13.92
N LYS A 29 9.64 -6.75 14.96
CA LYS A 29 8.51 -6.31 15.79
C LYS A 29 9.01 -5.22 16.73
N VAL A 30 8.62 -3.98 16.45
CA VAL A 30 9.00 -2.82 17.25
C VAL A 30 7.81 -2.30 18.03
N GLU A 31 8.00 -2.12 19.33
CA GLU A 31 7.12 -1.35 20.20
C GLU A 31 7.78 -0.03 20.56
N GLY A 32 7.00 1.04 20.64
CA GLY A 32 7.50 2.37 20.97
C GLY A 32 6.59 3.49 20.45
N ARG A 33 7.21 4.62 20.16
CA ARG A 33 6.50 5.83 19.73
C ARG A 33 6.02 5.68 18.30
N LYS A 34 4.73 5.95 18.08
CA LYS A 34 4.11 5.96 16.76
C LYS A 34 4.13 7.36 16.18
N ILE A 35 4.71 7.48 15.00
CA ILE A 35 4.86 8.71 14.23
C ILE A 35 3.92 8.62 13.05
N LYS A 36 3.04 9.61 12.91
CA LYS A 36 2.20 9.75 11.72
C LYS A 36 3.06 10.27 10.58
N ALA A 37 3.03 9.62 9.42
CA ALA A 37 3.93 9.97 8.34
C ALA A 37 3.22 9.97 6.98
N PHE A 38 3.92 10.49 5.98
CA PHE A 38 3.63 10.22 4.58
C PHE A 38 4.92 10.05 3.78
N GLU A 39 4.84 9.31 2.68
CA GLU A 39 5.86 9.28 1.64
C GLU A 39 5.32 9.89 0.36
N LEU A 40 6.20 10.58 -0.37
CA LEU A 40 5.96 11.06 -1.72
C LEU A 40 7.29 11.10 -2.47
N VAL A 41 7.35 10.47 -3.64
CA VAL A 41 8.45 10.69 -4.59
C VAL A 41 7.86 11.38 -5.81
N GLU A 42 8.44 12.51 -6.21
CA GLU A 42 7.89 13.34 -7.29
C GLU A 42 8.98 13.91 -8.20
N ILE A 43 8.58 14.29 -9.41
CA ILE A 43 9.50 14.97 -10.33
C ILE A 43 9.84 16.35 -9.77
N GLY A 44 11.12 16.65 -9.68
CA GLY A 44 11.60 17.98 -9.28
C GLY A 44 13.10 18.14 -9.40
N SER A 45 13.57 19.37 -9.23
CA SER A 45 14.99 19.73 -9.28
C SER A 45 15.57 19.98 -7.88
N GLY A 46 16.90 19.86 -7.76
CA GLY A 46 17.65 20.20 -6.56
C GLY A 46 18.48 19.02 -6.03
N LYS A 47 19.45 19.35 -5.17
CA LYS A 47 20.36 18.36 -4.56
C LYS A 47 20.42 18.51 -3.05
N GLY A 48 20.64 17.40 -2.37
CA GLY A 48 20.91 17.35 -0.93
C GLY A 48 19.67 17.12 -0.08
N ILE A 49 19.78 17.51 1.19
CA ILE A 49 18.80 17.20 2.24
C ILE A 49 18.27 18.52 2.82
N GLU A 50 16.96 18.66 2.93
CA GLU A 50 16.27 19.76 3.61
C GLU A 50 15.51 19.19 4.81
N ILE A 51 15.73 19.75 6.00
CA ILE A 51 15.05 19.34 7.23
C ILE A 51 14.23 20.50 7.76
N VAL A 52 12.98 20.22 8.13
CA VAL A 52 12.03 21.21 8.60
C VAL A 52 11.44 20.75 9.91
N GLY A 53 11.81 21.42 11.01
CA GLY A 53 11.37 21.05 12.34
C GLY A 53 12.23 19.94 12.97
N LYS A 54 11.69 19.29 14.01
CA LYS A 54 12.35 18.22 14.77
C LYS A 54 11.40 17.05 14.93
N LEU A 55 11.91 15.83 14.80
CA LEU A 55 11.11 14.62 14.94
C LEU A 55 10.43 14.57 16.31
N LYS A 56 9.09 14.46 16.30
CA LYS A 56 8.26 14.35 17.50
C LYS A 56 7.18 13.29 17.29
N ASP A 57 6.14 13.64 16.54
CA ASP A 57 4.96 12.80 16.32
C ASP A 57 4.51 12.78 14.84
N VAL A 58 5.14 13.61 13.99
CA VAL A 58 4.90 13.62 12.54
C VAL A 58 6.21 13.58 11.75
N LEU A 59 6.17 12.94 10.58
CA LEU A 59 7.27 12.95 9.61
C LEU A 59 6.75 12.85 8.17
N GLY A 60 6.90 13.91 7.39
CA GLY A 60 6.73 13.89 5.94
C GLY A 60 8.04 13.57 5.25
N ILE A 61 8.03 12.57 4.36
CA ILE A 61 9.18 12.18 3.54
C ILE A 61 8.82 12.54 2.09
N ASN A 62 9.34 13.67 1.60
CA ASN A 62 9.21 14.06 0.20
C ASN A 62 10.57 13.97 -0.48
N ILE A 63 10.67 13.15 -1.52
CA ILE A 63 11.90 13.00 -2.31
C ILE A 63 11.63 13.49 -3.72
N LYS A 64 12.36 14.54 -4.13
CA LYS A 64 12.31 15.05 -5.49
C LYS A 64 13.39 14.41 -6.33
N VAL A 65 13.02 13.88 -7.49
CA VAL A 65 13.92 13.25 -8.44
C VAL A 65 13.78 13.90 -9.82
N SER A 66 14.88 14.05 -10.55
CA SER A 66 14.84 14.43 -11.98
C SER A 66 15.15 13.24 -12.88
N GLY A 67 15.05 13.42 -14.19
CA GLY A 67 15.57 12.45 -15.18
C GLY A 67 14.77 11.16 -15.31
N VAL A 68 13.61 11.09 -14.67
CA VAL A 68 12.64 10.00 -14.76
C VAL A 68 11.24 10.53 -15.06
N ASP A 69 10.37 9.66 -15.56
CA ASP A 69 8.94 9.97 -15.69
C ASP A 69 8.18 9.83 -14.37
N ASP A 70 6.92 10.23 -14.36
CA ASP A 70 6.12 10.30 -13.13
C ASP A 70 5.76 8.92 -12.59
N ILE A 71 5.60 7.92 -13.47
CA ILE A 71 5.34 6.54 -13.05
C ILE A 71 6.56 5.94 -12.37
N THR A 72 7.76 6.18 -12.91
CA THR A 72 9.02 5.77 -12.27
C THR A 72 9.20 6.48 -10.94
N ALA A 73 8.93 7.79 -10.85
CA ALA A 73 8.96 8.52 -9.59
C ALA A 73 8.02 7.89 -8.55
N SER A 74 6.75 7.63 -8.90
CA SER A 74 5.80 6.93 -8.02
C SER A 74 6.29 5.55 -7.58
N THR A 75 6.95 4.83 -8.48
CA THR A 75 7.46 3.48 -8.22
C THR A 75 8.59 3.48 -7.19
N LEU A 76 9.46 4.49 -7.25
CA LEU A 76 10.57 4.68 -6.31
C LEU A 76 10.12 4.90 -4.87
N GLU A 77 8.84 5.24 -4.62
CA GLU A 77 8.28 5.29 -3.26
C GLU A 77 8.42 3.94 -2.54
N SER A 78 8.43 2.83 -3.28
CA SER A 78 8.61 1.48 -2.73
C SER A 78 9.98 1.26 -2.09
N LEU A 79 10.96 2.11 -2.41
CA LEU A 79 12.29 2.07 -1.82
C LEU A 79 12.31 2.62 -0.39
N THR A 80 11.51 3.64 -0.07
CA THR A 80 11.45 4.23 1.27
C THR A 80 11.18 3.21 2.39
N PRO A 81 10.11 2.39 2.34
CA PRO A 81 9.85 1.38 3.37
C PRO A 81 10.93 0.30 3.40
N GLU A 82 11.50 -0.08 2.25
CA GLU A 82 12.58 -1.06 2.15
C GLU A 82 13.85 -0.59 2.87
N LEU A 83 14.19 0.70 2.74
CA LEU A 83 15.35 1.29 3.41
C LEU A 83 15.10 1.53 4.89
N MET A 84 13.94 2.11 5.24
CA MET A 84 13.63 2.48 6.62
C MET A 84 13.51 1.25 7.51
N ASN A 85 12.90 0.16 7.04
CA ASN A 85 12.80 -1.09 7.81
C ASN A 85 14.15 -1.81 8.03
N ARG A 86 15.25 -1.34 7.42
CA ARG A 86 16.60 -1.84 7.73
C ARG A 86 17.20 -1.17 8.95
N ILE A 87 16.59 -0.11 9.49
CA ILE A 87 17.06 0.56 10.70
C ILE A 87 16.61 -0.25 11.91
N ARG A 88 17.57 -0.71 12.74
CA ARG A 88 17.27 -1.47 13.95
C ARG A 88 16.36 -0.69 14.89
N GLY A 89 15.29 -1.32 15.37
CA GLY A 89 14.35 -0.72 16.31
C GLY A 89 13.42 0.33 15.68
N LEU A 90 13.33 0.37 14.35
CA LEU A 90 12.34 1.12 13.59
C LEU A 90 11.48 0.15 12.78
N ARG A 91 10.17 0.41 12.74
CA ARG A 91 9.22 -0.28 11.89
C ARG A 91 8.44 0.72 11.05
N TYR A 92 8.41 0.52 9.75
CA TYR A 92 7.71 1.34 8.78
C TYR A 92 6.52 0.54 8.20
N ASP A 93 5.31 0.96 8.55
CA ASP A 93 4.06 0.33 8.15
C ASP A 93 3.25 1.23 7.20
N PHE A 94 2.39 0.61 6.40
CA PHE A 94 1.57 1.28 5.37
C PHE A 94 2.42 2.01 4.31
N ARG A 95 1.75 2.80 3.47
CA ARG A 95 2.33 3.50 2.32
C ARG A 95 1.63 4.84 2.08
N LYS A 96 2.23 5.66 1.23
CA LYS A 96 1.67 6.94 0.76
C LYS A 96 1.28 7.86 1.93
N GLU A 97 0.06 8.39 1.96
CA GLU A 97 -0.45 9.26 3.04
C GLU A 97 -0.82 8.53 4.34
N ASN A 98 -0.80 7.19 4.34
CA ASN A 98 -1.24 6.36 5.47
C ASN A 98 -0.07 5.83 6.33
N VAL A 99 1.16 6.24 6.04
CA VAL A 99 2.37 5.72 6.69
C VAL A 99 2.32 5.92 8.20
N VAL A 100 2.71 4.87 8.92
CA VAL A 100 2.98 4.92 10.36
C VAL A 100 4.37 4.37 10.61
N ILE A 101 5.21 5.16 11.30
CA ILE A 101 6.54 4.74 11.69
C ILE A 101 6.55 4.51 13.19
N THR A 102 6.88 3.30 13.63
CA THR A 102 7.07 2.97 15.05
C THR A 102 8.56 2.97 15.36
N ILE A 103 8.97 3.76 16.35
CA ILE A 103 10.37 3.90 16.75
C ILE A 103 10.50 3.50 18.22
N SER A 104 11.39 2.55 18.50
CA SER A 104 11.63 2.12 19.88
C SER A 104 12.21 3.26 20.73
N ASP A 105 11.82 3.32 22.01
CA ASP A 105 12.34 4.34 22.94
C ASP A 105 13.88 4.26 23.09
N LYS A 106 14.48 3.09 22.81
CA LYS A 106 15.94 2.87 22.85
C LYS A 106 16.72 3.68 21.81
N ILE A 107 16.10 3.94 20.66
CA ILE A 107 16.76 4.64 19.55
C ILE A 107 16.17 6.02 19.30
N PHE A 108 15.02 6.36 19.88
CA PHE A 108 14.27 7.57 19.53
C PHE A 108 15.13 8.85 19.64
N ASP A 109 15.90 8.99 20.72
CA ASP A 109 16.75 10.17 20.92
C ASP A 109 18.03 10.14 20.07
N LYS A 110 18.39 8.99 19.49
CA LYS A 110 19.58 8.80 18.62
C LYS A 110 19.25 8.94 17.14
N LEU A 111 18.04 8.57 16.74
CA LEU A 111 17.60 8.60 15.34
C LEU A 111 17.18 10.01 14.96
N THR A 112 18.13 10.79 14.44
CA THR A 112 17.89 12.16 13.99
C THR A 112 17.34 12.21 12.56
N LEU A 113 16.74 13.34 12.17
CA LEU A 113 16.29 13.55 10.79
C LEU A 113 17.48 13.64 9.83
N GLU A 114 18.64 14.13 10.28
CA GLU A 114 19.88 14.12 9.51
C GLU A 114 20.27 12.68 9.15
N CYS A 115 20.17 11.76 10.10
CA CYS A 115 20.46 10.34 9.91
C CYS A 115 19.52 9.69 8.87
N ILE A 116 18.21 9.91 9.01
CA ILE A 116 17.20 9.43 8.04
C ILE A 116 17.45 10.06 6.66
N GLY A 117 17.75 11.35 6.62
CA GLY A 117 17.99 12.10 5.39
C GLY A 117 19.22 11.57 4.65
N GLU A 118 20.29 11.25 5.37
CA GLU A 118 21.51 10.68 4.81
C GLU A 118 21.27 9.29 4.21
N ILE A 119 20.57 8.41 4.93
CA ILE A 119 20.18 7.08 4.45
C ILE A 119 19.42 7.18 3.12
N LEU A 120 18.35 7.98 3.11
CA LEU A 120 17.49 8.13 1.93
C LEU A 120 18.25 8.80 0.78
N TYR A 121 19.00 9.87 1.06
CA TYR A 121 19.74 10.58 0.02
C TYR A 121 20.84 9.71 -0.59
N LYS A 122 21.61 8.98 0.22
CA LYS A 122 22.65 8.05 -0.25
C LYS A 122 22.05 6.99 -1.17
N ALA A 123 20.93 6.39 -0.74
CA ALA A 123 20.23 5.38 -1.52
C ALA A 123 19.69 5.92 -2.85
N PHE A 124 18.89 6.99 -2.83
CA PHE A 124 18.30 7.55 -4.05
C PHE A 124 19.35 8.12 -5.00
N ASN A 125 20.42 8.74 -4.48
CA ASN A 125 21.53 9.24 -5.30
C ASN A 125 22.40 8.11 -5.88
N SER A 126 22.36 6.90 -5.30
CA SER A 126 23.04 5.72 -5.85
C SER A 126 22.40 5.22 -7.15
N LEU A 127 21.12 5.56 -7.39
CA LEU A 127 20.36 5.15 -8.57
C LEU A 127 20.83 5.86 -9.86
N LYS A 128 21.57 6.98 -9.73
CA LYS A 128 22.10 7.77 -10.86
C LYS A 128 21.02 8.26 -11.85
N ILE A 129 19.82 8.52 -11.35
CA ILE A 129 18.66 8.98 -12.13
C ILE A 129 18.65 10.50 -12.40
N GLY A 130 19.56 11.27 -11.80
CA GLY A 130 19.69 12.71 -11.99
C GLY A 130 19.86 13.43 -10.66
N ASP A 131 19.25 14.60 -10.53
CA ASP A 131 19.12 15.34 -9.28
C ASP A 131 18.22 14.59 -8.29
N VAL A 132 18.64 14.56 -7.02
CA VAL A 132 17.88 13.98 -5.91
C VAL A 132 17.87 15.00 -4.78
N LYS A 133 16.68 15.37 -4.29
CA LYS A 133 16.53 16.20 -3.08
C LYS A 133 15.60 15.51 -2.09
N VAL A 134 16.10 15.23 -0.90
CA VAL A 134 15.31 14.67 0.20
C VAL A 134 14.82 15.81 1.09
N ILE A 135 13.52 15.85 1.38
CA ILE A 135 12.89 16.86 2.23
C ILE A 135 12.16 16.13 3.37
N LEU A 136 12.64 16.33 4.60
CA LEU A 136 12.06 15.76 5.80
C LEU A 136 11.31 16.82 6.59
N ILE A 137 10.02 16.56 6.83
CA ILE A 137 9.07 17.55 7.37
C ILE A 137 8.52 17.06 8.70
N ALA A 138 9.01 17.61 9.80
CA ALA A 138 8.53 17.36 11.16
C ALA A 138 7.89 18.61 11.81
N ASP A 139 7.69 19.68 11.03
CA ASP A 139 6.81 20.80 11.40
C ASP A 139 5.35 20.45 11.10
N ARG A 140 4.45 20.59 12.08
CA ARG A 140 3.07 20.12 11.97
C ARG A 140 2.25 20.88 10.91
N ASP A 141 2.44 22.18 10.77
CA ASP A 141 1.66 22.98 9.83
C ASP A 141 2.09 22.68 8.39
N ARG A 142 3.41 22.63 8.15
CA ARG A 142 3.94 22.20 6.85
C ARG A 142 3.58 20.74 6.55
N PHE A 143 3.64 19.85 7.54
CA PHE A 143 3.25 18.45 7.39
C PHE A 143 1.80 18.32 6.92
N ASN A 144 0.85 19.00 7.57
CA ASN A 144 -0.57 18.93 7.19
C ASN A 144 -0.83 19.47 5.78
N LYS A 145 -0.09 20.50 5.36
CA LYS A 145 -0.18 21.06 4.01
C LYS A 145 0.37 20.08 2.97
N GLU A 146 1.57 19.54 3.19
CA GLU A 146 2.21 18.62 2.24
C GLU A 146 1.53 17.25 2.21
N LEU A 147 0.96 16.78 3.32
CA LEU A 147 0.13 15.56 3.35
C LEU A 147 -1.06 15.66 2.40
N LYS A 148 -1.78 16.80 2.41
CA LYS A 148 -2.88 17.05 1.47
C LYS A 148 -2.40 17.07 0.03
N ARG A 149 -1.24 17.66 -0.22
CA ARG A 149 -0.64 17.71 -1.56
C ARG A 149 -0.21 16.33 -2.06
N ALA A 150 0.43 15.53 -1.21
CA ALA A 150 0.80 14.16 -1.52
C ALA A 150 -0.43 13.33 -1.89
N TYR A 151 -1.51 13.45 -1.10
CA TYR A 151 -2.79 12.81 -1.42
C TYR A 151 -3.33 13.19 -2.81
N GLU A 152 -3.36 14.48 -3.16
CA GLU A 152 -3.84 14.90 -4.49
C GLU A 152 -2.96 14.40 -5.64
N ILE A 153 -1.64 14.32 -5.43
CA ILE A 153 -0.70 13.75 -6.43
C ILE A 153 -0.97 12.25 -6.60
N HIS A 154 -1.05 11.48 -5.51
CA HIS A 154 -1.34 10.04 -5.57
C HIS A 154 -2.69 9.76 -6.22
N LYS A 155 -3.73 10.53 -5.87
CA LYS A 155 -5.06 10.45 -6.48
C LYS A 155 -4.99 10.70 -7.99
N THR A 156 -4.27 11.73 -8.40
CA THR A 156 -4.08 12.05 -9.83
C THR A 156 -3.35 10.93 -10.57
N ARG A 157 -2.32 10.33 -9.96
CA ARG A 157 -1.59 9.20 -10.54
C ARG A 157 -2.50 7.98 -10.71
N GLU A 158 -3.25 7.63 -9.67
CA GLU A 158 -4.26 6.55 -9.72
C GLU A 158 -5.25 6.76 -10.86
N GLU A 159 -5.76 7.97 -11.04
CA GLU A 159 -6.71 8.30 -12.10
C GLU A 159 -6.11 8.19 -13.52
N LYS A 160 -4.84 8.55 -13.69
CA LYS A 160 -4.12 8.46 -14.98
C LYS A 160 -3.71 7.04 -15.35
N SER A 161 -3.53 6.16 -14.38
CA SER A 161 -3.09 4.77 -14.60
C SER A 161 -4.24 3.79 -14.89
N ARG A 162 -5.44 4.29 -15.20
CA ARG A 162 -6.61 3.44 -15.49
C ARG A 162 -6.46 2.75 -16.84
N ILE A 163 -6.32 1.43 -16.79
CA ILE A 163 -6.37 0.51 -17.92
C ILE A 163 -7.25 -0.68 -17.50
N SER A 164 -7.94 -1.32 -18.45
CA SER A 164 -8.76 -2.48 -18.11
C SER A 164 -7.92 -3.76 -17.96
N GLU A 165 -8.44 -4.73 -17.21
CA GLU A 165 -7.82 -6.06 -17.14
C GLU A 165 -7.82 -6.79 -18.47
N GLU A 166 -8.70 -6.41 -19.39
CA GLU A 166 -8.80 -6.96 -20.74
C GLU A 166 -7.66 -6.49 -21.66
N GLU A 167 -7.06 -5.32 -21.39
CA GLU A 167 -6.01 -4.71 -22.23
C GLU A 167 -4.58 -5.15 -21.90
N VAL A 168 -4.37 -5.91 -20.83
CA VAL A 168 -3.03 -6.36 -20.37
C VAL A 168 -2.94 -7.87 -20.35
N ASP A 169 -1.78 -8.49 -20.63
CA ASP A 169 -1.65 -9.96 -20.58
C ASP A 169 -1.15 -10.48 -19.22
N GLU A 170 -0.70 -9.56 -18.37
CA GLU A 170 -0.09 -9.84 -17.08
C GLU A 170 -0.75 -9.09 -15.92
N PHE A 171 -0.82 -9.79 -14.79
CA PHE A 171 -1.00 -9.20 -13.47
C PHE A 171 0.33 -9.26 -12.72
N TYR A 172 0.37 -8.66 -11.53
CA TYR A 172 1.54 -8.71 -10.66
C TYR A 172 1.20 -9.32 -9.32
N GLY A 173 2.05 -10.22 -8.86
CA GLY A 173 2.00 -10.73 -7.51
C GLY A 173 2.85 -9.86 -6.57
N CYS A 174 2.48 -9.83 -5.29
CA CYS A 174 3.28 -9.19 -4.25
C CYS A 174 3.36 -10.06 -2.99
N VAL A 175 4.58 -10.24 -2.48
CA VAL A 175 4.89 -11.05 -1.28
C VAL A 175 5.55 -10.24 -0.17
N SER A 176 5.49 -8.90 -0.22
CA SER A 176 6.11 -8.05 0.82
C SER A 176 5.60 -8.34 2.23
N CYS A 177 4.34 -8.75 2.36
CA CYS A 177 3.74 -9.13 3.63
C CYS A 177 4.13 -10.53 4.13
N GLN A 178 4.80 -11.37 3.33
CA GLN A 178 5.19 -12.74 3.75
C GLN A 178 6.16 -12.76 4.92
N ILE A 179 6.83 -11.64 5.17
CA ILE A 179 7.66 -11.45 6.36
C ILE A 179 6.89 -11.66 7.68
N ASN A 180 5.58 -11.36 7.68
CA ASN A 180 4.69 -11.58 8.82
C ASN A 180 3.59 -12.61 8.52
N LEU A 181 3.28 -12.85 7.24
CA LEU A 181 2.18 -13.69 6.77
C LEU A 181 2.68 -14.69 5.71
N PRO A 182 3.40 -15.76 6.10
CA PRO A 182 4.19 -16.58 5.17
C PRO A 182 3.44 -17.11 3.95
N ASN A 183 2.15 -17.43 4.08
CA ASN A 183 1.35 -17.98 2.98
C ASN A 183 0.50 -16.94 2.23
N HIS A 184 0.63 -15.65 2.55
CA HIS A 184 -0.11 -14.59 1.89
C HIS A 184 0.53 -14.21 0.54
N VAL A 185 -0.32 -13.92 -0.44
CA VAL A 185 0.08 -13.34 -1.72
C VAL A 185 -1.01 -12.37 -2.19
N CYS A 186 -0.60 -11.16 -2.53
CA CYS A 186 -1.47 -10.21 -3.23
C CYS A 186 -1.42 -10.49 -4.73
N VAL A 187 -2.56 -10.41 -5.40
CA VAL A 187 -2.66 -10.35 -6.86
C VAL A 187 -3.16 -8.96 -7.22
N ILE A 188 -2.36 -8.22 -7.97
CA ILE A 188 -2.57 -6.83 -8.36
C ILE A 188 -2.88 -6.80 -9.86
N SER A 189 -4.07 -6.34 -10.20
CA SER A 189 -4.51 -6.14 -11.58
C SER A 189 -4.80 -4.64 -11.82
N PRO A 190 -4.91 -4.21 -13.08
CA PRO A 190 -5.29 -2.81 -13.38
C PRO A 190 -6.58 -2.34 -12.70
N GLU A 191 -7.55 -3.24 -12.55
CA GLU A 191 -8.86 -2.93 -11.94
C GLU A 191 -8.97 -3.46 -10.50
N ARG A 192 -7.89 -3.99 -9.92
CA ARG A 192 -7.78 -4.39 -8.52
C ARG A 192 -6.39 -4.05 -7.95
N PRO A 193 -6.23 -2.83 -7.41
CA PRO A 193 -5.05 -2.45 -6.65
C PRO A 193 -4.83 -3.33 -5.42
N SER A 194 -3.61 -3.34 -4.88
CA SER A 194 -3.29 -4.04 -3.64
C SER A 194 -4.08 -3.43 -2.46
N PRO A 195 -4.33 -4.20 -1.38
CA PRO A 195 -5.02 -3.68 -0.19
C PRO A 195 -4.32 -2.50 0.48
N CYS A 196 -3.00 -2.36 0.29
CA CYS A 196 -2.19 -1.25 0.80
C CYS A 196 -2.03 -0.07 -0.17
N GLY A 197 -2.70 -0.10 -1.32
CA GLY A 197 -2.76 1.04 -2.26
C GLY A 197 -1.73 1.04 -3.40
N THR A 198 -0.99 -0.05 -3.60
CA THR A 198 -0.14 -0.21 -4.80
C THR A 198 -1.00 -0.49 -6.03
N ILE A 199 -0.84 0.30 -7.08
CA ILE A 199 -1.54 0.08 -8.36
C ILE A 199 -0.71 -0.80 -9.30
N TRP A 200 -1.35 -1.39 -10.31
CA TRP A 200 -0.70 -2.31 -11.25
C TRP A 200 0.53 -1.70 -11.94
N GLY A 201 0.44 -0.44 -12.39
CA GLY A 201 1.56 0.25 -13.06
C GLY A 201 2.79 0.43 -12.15
N GLU A 202 2.58 0.69 -10.85
CA GLU A 202 3.67 0.77 -9.87
C GLU A 202 4.31 -0.60 -9.65
N ALA A 203 3.51 -1.66 -9.52
CA ALA A 203 4.03 -3.02 -9.35
C ALA A 203 4.81 -3.49 -10.59
N LYS A 204 4.30 -3.17 -11.78
CA LYS A 204 4.95 -3.43 -13.06
C LYS A 204 6.31 -2.76 -13.15
N ALA A 205 6.35 -1.44 -13.00
CA ALA A 205 7.57 -0.67 -13.07
C ALA A 205 8.55 -1.10 -11.96
N ALA A 206 8.09 -1.38 -10.74
CA ALA A 206 8.96 -1.81 -9.65
C ALA A 206 9.65 -3.14 -9.96
N ASN A 207 8.94 -4.07 -10.60
CA ASN A 207 9.47 -5.34 -11.03
C ASN A 207 10.44 -5.21 -12.21
N GLU A 208 10.12 -4.40 -13.21
CA GLU A 208 10.97 -4.19 -14.40
C GLU A 208 12.27 -3.43 -14.07
N LEU A 209 12.20 -2.51 -13.11
CA LEU A 209 13.34 -1.72 -12.63
C LEU A 209 14.09 -2.40 -11.48
N GLU A 210 13.55 -3.52 -10.98
CA GLU A 210 14.03 -4.31 -9.85
C GLU A 210 14.23 -3.51 -8.56
N ILE A 211 13.54 -2.37 -8.41
CA ILE A 211 13.62 -1.47 -7.24
C ILE A 211 13.40 -2.22 -5.92
N VAL A 212 12.58 -3.26 -5.95
CA VAL A 212 12.30 -4.18 -4.85
C VAL A 212 12.15 -5.61 -5.38
N ASN A 213 12.37 -6.61 -4.52
CA ASN A 213 12.39 -8.02 -4.92
C ASN A 213 11.12 -8.82 -4.58
N TYR A 214 10.06 -8.14 -4.14
CA TYR A 214 8.82 -8.80 -3.69
C TYR A 214 7.66 -8.68 -4.68
N TYR A 215 7.85 -8.02 -5.82
CA TYR A 215 6.93 -8.06 -6.95
C TYR A 215 7.40 -9.10 -7.97
N PHE A 216 6.45 -9.71 -8.68
CA PHE A 216 6.75 -10.65 -9.76
C PHE A 216 5.59 -10.69 -10.76
N GLU A 217 5.91 -10.90 -12.03
CA GLU A 217 4.92 -11.01 -13.09
C GLU A 217 4.08 -12.30 -12.96
N MET A 218 2.78 -12.21 -13.25
CA MET A 218 1.86 -13.34 -13.33
C MET A 218 1.05 -13.26 -14.64
N LYS A 219 1.41 -14.05 -15.65
CA LYS A 219 0.62 -14.14 -16.89
C LYS A 219 -0.80 -14.64 -16.60
N LYS A 220 -1.82 -13.96 -17.13
CA LYS A 220 -3.24 -14.27 -16.89
C LYS A 220 -3.62 -15.69 -17.32
N GLY A 221 -3.23 -16.09 -18.54
CA GLY A 221 -3.71 -17.33 -19.16
C GLY A 221 -5.24 -17.37 -19.29
N ASP A 222 -5.80 -18.58 -19.37
CA ASP A 222 -7.23 -18.77 -19.60
C ASP A 222 -8.10 -18.34 -18.41
N LYS A 223 -9.16 -17.59 -18.72
CA LYS A 223 -10.20 -17.19 -17.77
C LYS A 223 -11.36 -18.20 -17.81
N ILE A 224 -11.65 -18.85 -16.68
CA ILE A 224 -12.73 -19.83 -16.53
C ILE A 224 -13.53 -19.47 -15.28
N ASN A 225 -14.84 -19.23 -15.43
CA ASN A 225 -15.75 -18.93 -14.32
C ASN A 225 -15.34 -17.76 -13.40
N GLY A 226 -14.72 -16.72 -13.99
CA GLY A 226 -14.23 -15.54 -13.27
C GLY A 226 -12.86 -15.71 -12.61
N GLU A 227 -12.20 -16.84 -12.81
CA GLU A 227 -10.87 -17.14 -12.29
C GLU A 227 -9.88 -17.31 -13.43
N TYR A 228 -8.60 -17.06 -13.17
CA TYR A 228 -7.53 -17.26 -14.14
C TYR A 228 -6.71 -18.48 -13.73
N LYS A 229 -6.64 -19.50 -14.59
CA LYS A 229 -6.01 -20.80 -14.24
C LYS A 229 -4.52 -20.63 -13.89
N SER A 230 -3.80 -19.83 -14.66
CA SER A 230 -2.37 -19.56 -14.44
C SER A 230 -2.13 -18.76 -13.16
N ILE A 231 -2.99 -17.78 -12.87
CA ILE A 231 -2.94 -17.00 -11.62
C ILE A 231 -3.20 -17.92 -10.42
N ASN A 232 -4.24 -18.75 -10.45
CA ASN A 232 -4.53 -19.72 -9.39
C ASN A 232 -3.35 -20.66 -9.11
N LYS A 233 -2.74 -21.21 -10.17
CA LYS A 233 -1.56 -22.08 -10.04
C LYS A 233 -0.39 -21.36 -9.36
N LYS A 234 -0.10 -20.12 -9.77
CA LYS A 234 1.01 -19.35 -9.19
C LYS A 234 0.76 -18.94 -7.75
N VAL A 235 -0.49 -18.61 -7.41
CA VAL A 235 -0.93 -18.37 -6.03
C VAL A 235 -0.78 -19.63 -5.18
N GLU A 236 -1.19 -20.79 -5.69
CA GLU A 236 -1.07 -22.07 -4.98
C GLU A 236 0.38 -22.41 -4.69
N GLU A 237 1.27 -22.21 -5.65
CA GLU A 237 2.73 -22.40 -5.50
C GLU A 237 3.29 -21.50 -4.39
N ILE A 238 3.03 -20.19 -4.46
CA ILE A 238 3.61 -19.19 -3.54
C ILE A 238 3.01 -19.27 -2.13
N SER A 239 1.74 -19.66 -2.02
CA SER A 239 1.06 -19.81 -0.73
C SER A 239 1.27 -21.19 -0.10
N GLU A 240 2.15 -22.03 -0.67
CA GLU A 240 2.39 -23.42 -0.20
C GLU A 240 1.09 -24.26 -0.13
N GLY A 241 0.20 -24.07 -1.11
CA GLY A 241 -1.06 -24.78 -1.21
C GLY A 241 -2.18 -24.27 -0.29
N LYS A 242 -1.94 -23.22 0.52
CA LYS A 242 -2.95 -22.66 1.42
C LYS A 242 -4.06 -21.92 0.69
N ILE A 243 -3.74 -21.30 -0.45
CA ILE A 243 -4.72 -20.61 -1.29
C ILE A 243 -4.65 -21.24 -2.69
N LYS A 244 -5.73 -21.89 -3.11
CA LYS A 244 -5.75 -22.64 -4.38
C LYS A 244 -6.47 -21.90 -5.51
N ARG A 245 -7.40 -21.02 -5.13
CA ARG A 245 -8.32 -20.38 -6.06
C ARG A 245 -8.57 -18.97 -5.61
N ILE A 246 -8.60 -18.04 -6.55
CA ILE A 246 -8.93 -16.65 -6.30
C ILE A 246 -9.88 -16.13 -7.37
N LYS A 247 -11.00 -15.55 -6.92
CA LYS A 247 -11.85 -14.67 -7.72
C LYS A 247 -11.56 -13.24 -7.35
N LEU A 248 -10.88 -12.51 -8.23
CA LEU A 248 -10.40 -11.16 -7.92
C LEU A 248 -11.53 -10.21 -7.53
N HIS A 249 -12.76 -10.36 -8.05
CA HIS A 249 -13.84 -9.41 -7.79
C HIS A 249 -15.00 -10.02 -7.01
N SER A 250 -14.67 -10.96 -6.13
CA SER A 250 -15.59 -11.68 -5.25
C SER A 250 -15.17 -11.51 -3.79
N LEU A 251 -16.16 -11.34 -2.93
CA LEU A 251 -16.15 -11.43 -1.48
C LEU A 251 -16.68 -12.81 -1.03
N LEU A 252 -17.69 -13.35 -1.72
CA LEU A 252 -18.47 -14.50 -1.24
C LEU A 252 -17.88 -15.85 -1.60
N LYS A 253 -17.13 -15.95 -2.70
CA LYS A 253 -16.55 -17.20 -3.17
C LYS A 253 -15.10 -17.03 -3.55
N ASN A 254 -14.21 -17.81 -2.91
CA ASN A 254 -12.76 -17.76 -3.14
C ASN A 254 -12.17 -16.31 -3.17
N PRO A 255 -12.49 -15.42 -2.20
CA PRO A 255 -11.97 -14.05 -2.23
C PRO A 255 -10.44 -14.04 -2.12
N PRO A 256 -9.75 -12.99 -2.59
CA PRO A 256 -8.32 -12.83 -2.30
C PRO A 256 -8.06 -12.82 -0.78
N SER A 257 -6.91 -13.35 -0.36
CA SER A 257 -6.52 -13.26 1.05
C SER A 257 -6.22 -11.81 1.46
N THR A 258 -6.43 -11.49 2.73
CA THR A 258 -6.27 -10.11 3.23
C THR A 258 -4.83 -9.84 3.68
N GLY A 259 -4.18 -8.82 3.12
CA GLY A 259 -2.83 -8.41 3.51
C GLY A 259 -2.78 -7.60 4.82
N LEU A 260 -1.57 -7.34 5.31
CA LEU A 260 -1.32 -6.74 6.64
C LEU A 260 -1.78 -5.27 6.76
N TYR A 261 -1.68 -4.53 5.66
CA TYR A 261 -1.84 -3.07 5.63
C TYR A 261 -3.08 -2.64 4.85
N SER A 262 -4.15 -3.44 4.92
CA SER A 262 -5.41 -3.11 4.25
C SER A 262 -5.97 -1.78 4.77
N GLU A 263 -6.31 -0.85 3.88
CA GLU A 263 -6.88 0.45 4.27
C GLU A 263 -8.33 0.30 4.74
N LEU A 264 -9.06 -0.60 4.09
CA LEU A 264 -10.47 -0.91 4.32
C LEU A 264 -10.66 -2.41 4.46
N ILE A 265 -11.71 -2.81 5.17
CA ILE A 265 -12.24 -4.17 5.11
C ILE A 265 -13.68 -4.10 4.62
N ILE A 266 -13.99 -4.93 3.63
CA ILE A 266 -15.36 -5.20 3.20
C ILE A 266 -15.80 -6.51 3.88
N PHE A 267 -17.00 -6.52 4.44
CA PHE A 267 -17.58 -7.68 5.11
C PHE A 267 -19.02 -7.93 4.67
N TYR A 268 -19.44 -9.19 4.71
CA TYR A 268 -20.81 -9.61 4.44
C TYR A 268 -21.69 -9.43 5.69
N ILE A 269 -22.93 -8.99 5.47
CA ILE A 269 -23.97 -8.78 6.49
C ILE A 269 -25.12 -9.74 6.16
N PRO A 270 -25.17 -10.92 6.81
CA PRO A 270 -26.14 -11.95 6.50
C PRO A 270 -27.60 -11.49 6.58
N GLU A 271 -27.95 -10.69 7.59
CA GLU A 271 -29.32 -10.25 7.86
C GLU A 271 -29.87 -9.32 6.77
N LYS A 272 -28.99 -8.69 6.00
CA LYS A 272 -29.34 -7.76 4.93
C LYS A 272 -29.03 -8.33 3.54
N ASP A 273 -28.45 -9.53 3.47
CA ASP A 273 -27.85 -10.07 2.24
C ASP A 273 -27.06 -8.97 1.49
N GLY A 274 -26.11 -8.35 2.18
CA GLY A 274 -25.42 -7.16 1.69
C GLY A 274 -24.02 -7.01 2.28
N PHE A 275 -23.33 -5.96 1.86
CA PHE A 275 -21.94 -5.69 2.24
C PHE A 275 -21.83 -4.42 3.09
N GLY A 276 -20.95 -4.47 4.08
CA GLY A 276 -20.47 -3.33 4.82
C GLY A 276 -19.03 -3.00 4.44
N ILE A 277 -18.66 -1.72 4.49
CA ILE A 277 -17.29 -1.26 4.27
C ILE A 277 -16.83 -0.45 5.48
N VAL A 278 -15.73 -0.86 6.11
CA VAL A 278 -15.16 -0.19 7.31
C VAL A 278 -13.72 0.22 7.05
N ASP A 279 -13.38 1.44 7.43
CA ASP A 279 -11.99 1.92 7.42
C ASP A 279 -11.27 1.62 8.75
N ARG A 280 -9.95 1.49 8.68
CA ARG A 280 -9.07 1.24 9.85
C ARG A 280 -9.21 2.26 10.98
N GLY A 281 -9.65 3.49 10.67
CA GLY A 281 -9.83 4.56 11.64
C GLY A 281 -11.10 4.42 12.48
N TYR A 282 -12.07 3.61 12.06
CA TYR A 282 -13.36 3.48 12.74
C TYR A 282 -13.24 2.75 14.09
N LYS A 283 -13.63 3.43 15.17
CA LYS A 283 -13.45 2.95 16.57
C LYS A 283 -14.69 2.29 17.19
N HIS A 284 -15.78 2.19 16.45
CA HIS A 284 -17.02 1.56 16.92
C HIS A 284 -17.20 0.17 16.33
N LYS A 285 -18.24 -0.52 16.79
CA LYS A 285 -18.66 -1.81 16.21
C LYS A 285 -19.38 -1.59 14.88
N THR A 286 -19.13 -2.50 13.95
CA THR A 286 -19.86 -2.64 12.68
C THR A 286 -21.21 -3.34 12.92
N PRO A 287 -22.11 -3.41 11.92
CA PRO A 287 -23.38 -4.13 12.04
C PRO A 287 -23.25 -5.61 12.41
N ILE A 288 -22.09 -6.23 12.17
CA ILE A 288 -21.81 -7.62 12.56
C ILE A 288 -21.25 -7.74 13.99
N GLY A 289 -21.28 -6.66 14.78
CA GLY A 289 -20.85 -6.68 16.19
C GLY A 289 -19.33 -6.68 16.43
N LEU A 290 -18.53 -6.51 15.37
CA LEU A 290 -17.07 -6.49 15.43
C LEU A 290 -16.51 -5.11 15.07
N SER A 291 -15.45 -4.68 15.74
CA SER A 291 -14.63 -3.52 15.37
C SER A 291 -13.68 -3.88 14.22
N PHE A 292 -13.07 -2.87 13.58
CA PHE A 292 -12.06 -3.12 12.54
C PHE A 292 -10.94 -4.05 13.04
N ASP A 293 -10.38 -3.78 14.22
CA ASP A 293 -9.25 -4.54 14.76
C ASP A 293 -9.60 -6.00 15.07
N GLU A 294 -10.86 -6.27 15.48
CA GLU A 294 -11.34 -7.65 15.67
C GLU A 294 -11.53 -8.38 14.34
N ILE A 295 -12.09 -7.71 13.33
CA ILE A 295 -12.23 -8.29 11.99
C ILE A 295 -10.85 -8.59 11.41
N GLU A 296 -9.92 -7.63 11.49
CA GLU A 296 -8.56 -7.76 10.97
C GLU A 296 -7.86 -8.99 11.57
N LYS A 297 -7.93 -9.20 12.88
CA LYS A 297 -7.34 -10.37 13.56
C LYS A 297 -7.87 -11.70 13.01
N ILE A 298 -9.10 -11.74 12.50
CA ILE A 298 -9.72 -12.95 11.95
C ILE A 298 -9.22 -13.20 10.52
N VAL A 299 -9.14 -12.16 9.69
CA VAL A 299 -9.01 -12.27 8.22
C VAL A 299 -7.58 -12.14 7.70
N ILE A 300 -6.68 -11.53 8.47
CA ILE A 300 -5.31 -11.23 8.04
C ILE A 300 -4.53 -12.50 7.66
N GLY A 301 -3.92 -12.49 6.48
CA GLY A 301 -3.19 -13.62 5.90
C GLY A 301 -4.05 -14.81 5.47
N LYS A 302 -5.39 -14.73 5.60
CA LYS A 302 -6.32 -15.84 5.31
C LYS A 302 -7.27 -15.48 4.17
N GLN A 303 -7.73 -16.52 3.49
CA GLN A 303 -8.89 -16.45 2.59
C GLN A 303 -10.13 -16.78 3.40
N VAL A 304 -10.99 -15.78 3.64
CA VAL A 304 -12.21 -15.90 4.46
C VAL A 304 -13.39 -15.42 3.64
N GLU A 305 -14.27 -16.33 3.24
CA GLU A 305 -15.49 -15.97 2.51
C GLU A 305 -16.35 -15.02 3.34
N GLY A 306 -16.86 -13.98 2.69
CA GLY A 306 -17.57 -12.89 3.34
C GLY A 306 -16.67 -11.76 3.86
N PHE A 307 -15.34 -11.85 3.74
CA PHE A 307 -14.43 -10.78 4.13
C PHE A 307 -13.30 -10.56 3.11
N VAL A 308 -12.95 -9.29 2.84
CA VAL A 308 -11.76 -8.97 2.04
C VAL A 308 -11.20 -7.60 2.41
N GLY A 309 -9.89 -7.53 2.65
CA GLY A 309 -9.17 -6.28 2.77
C GLY A 309 -8.89 -5.66 1.41
N VAL A 310 -9.10 -4.34 1.29
CA VAL A 310 -8.92 -3.58 0.05
C VAL A 310 -8.36 -2.18 0.34
N SER A 311 -7.89 -1.50 -0.70
CA SER A 311 -7.56 -0.08 -0.66
C SER A 311 -8.76 0.78 -1.07
N CYS A 312 -8.71 2.07 -0.75
CA CYS A 312 -9.69 3.06 -1.19
C CYS A 312 -9.75 3.17 -2.73
N ALA A 313 -8.62 2.91 -3.41
CA ALA A 313 -8.51 2.87 -4.86
C ALA A 313 -9.47 1.86 -5.51
N TYR A 314 -9.62 0.67 -4.90
CA TYR A 314 -10.49 -0.38 -5.43
C TYR A 314 -11.97 0.01 -5.43
N LEU A 315 -12.40 0.91 -4.54
CA LEU A 315 -13.79 1.38 -4.50
C LEU A 315 -14.21 2.10 -5.80
N LYS A 316 -13.27 2.75 -6.48
CA LYS A 316 -13.51 3.42 -7.77
C LYS A 316 -13.46 2.47 -8.97
N SER A 317 -13.08 1.21 -8.76
CA SER A 317 -12.94 0.24 -9.85
C SER A 317 -14.28 -0.08 -10.50
N PRO A 318 -14.38 -0.13 -11.84
CA PRO A 318 -15.56 -0.65 -12.53
C PRO A 318 -15.77 -2.15 -12.28
N LYS A 319 -14.75 -2.86 -11.76
CA LYS A 319 -14.83 -4.26 -11.32
C LYS A 319 -15.03 -4.39 -9.80
N PHE A 320 -15.37 -3.32 -9.08
CA PHE A 320 -15.61 -3.36 -7.63
C PHE A 320 -16.69 -4.41 -7.30
N LEU A 321 -16.26 -5.51 -6.65
CA LEU A 321 -17.07 -6.69 -6.29
C LEU A 321 -18.06 -7.15 -7.39
N LYS A 322 -17.64 -7.06 -8.65
CA LYS A 322 -18.53 -7.27 -9.80
C LYS A 322 -19.12 -8.68 -9.83
N ASP A 323 -18.37 -9.68 -9.35
CA ASP A 323 -18.83 -11.08 -9.33
C ASP A 323 -19.97 -11.28 -8.32
N ASP A 324 -20.09 -10.39 -7.33
CA ASP A 324 -21.11 -10.45 -6.29
C ASP A 324 -22.10 -9.28 -6.37
N GLY A 325 -22.21 -8.59 -7.50
CA GLY A 325 -23.21 -7.52 -7.71
C GLY A 325 -22.77 -6.10 -7.34
N GLY A 326 -21.52 -5.92 -6.91
CA GLY A 326 -20.86 -4.64 -6.74
C GLY A 326 -21.59 -3.67 -5.80
N TRP A 327 -21.59 -2.38 -6.17
CA TRP A 327 -22.21 -1.31 -5.39
C TRP A 327 -23.68 -1.54 -5.01
N ARG A 328 -24.44 -2.34 -5.79
CA ARG A 328 -25.84 -2.62 -5.46
C ARG A 328 -26.03 -3.42 -4.18
N LYS A 329 -25.00 -4.15 -3.75
CA LYS A 329 -25.02 -4.97 -2.52
C LYS A 329 -24.46 -4.24 -1.32
N VAL A 330 -23.85 -3.07 -1.48
CA VAL A 330 -23.36 -2.29 -0.34
C VAL A 330 -24.55 -1.64 0.37
N VAL A 331 -24.69 -1.94 1.67
CA VAL A 331 -25.81 -1.49 2.52
C VAL A 331 -25.33 -0.77 3.79
N TRP A 332 -24.03 -0.77 4.06
CA TRP A 332 -23.45 -0.06 5.20
C TRP A 332 -22.04 0.46 4.91
N ALA A 333 -21.69 1.62 5.46
CA ALA A 333 -20.34 2.16 5.41
C ALA A 333 -20.00 2.94 6.70
N SER A 334 -18.74 2.91 7.14
CA SER A 334 -18.27 3.85 8.17
C SER A 334 -18.39 5.30 7.68
N PRO A 335 -18.48 6.30 8.57
CA PRO A 335 -18.65 7.71 8.16
C PRO A 335 -17.58 8.20 7.18
N LYS A 336 -16.31 7.89 7.45
CA LYS A 336 -15.20 8.29 6.58
C LYS A 336 -15.30 7.65 5.18
N VAL A 337 -15.67 6.37 5.12
CA VAL A 337 -15.90 5.69 3.83
C VAL A 337 -17.09 6.32 3.11
N TYR A 338 -18.19 6.59 3.82
CA TYR A 338 -19.37 7.20 3.23
C TYR A 338 -19.06 8.57 2.61
N GLU A 339 -18.32 9.44 3.31
CA GLU A 339 -17.89 10.72 2.74
C GLU A 339 -17.01 10.53 1.50
N TYR A 340 -16.08 9.58 1.51
CA TYR A 340 -15.20 9.32 0.37
C TYR A 340 -15.95 8.84 -0.88
N ILE A 341 -16.98 8.00 -0.72
CA ILE A 341 -17.69 7.39 -1.86
C ILE A 341 -18.75 8.30 -2.47
N LYS A 342 -19.19 9.36 -1.76
CA LYS A 342 -20.21 10.30 -2.25
C LYS A 342 -19.84 10.97 -3.58
N ASP A 343 -18.55 11.13 -3.82
CA ASP A 343 -18.04 11.84 -4.98
C ASP A 343 -18.18 11.05 -6.30
N PHE A 344 -18.31 9.72 -6.23
CA PHE A 344 -18.29 8.87 -7.42
C PHE A 344 -19.31 7.73 -7.44
N VAL A 345 -20.02 7.45 -6.35
CA VAL A 345 -21.08 6.43 -6.30
C VAL A 345 -22.44 7.05 -6.65
N ASP A 346 -23.26 6.31 -7.38
CA ASP A 346 -24.61 6.73 -7.77
C ASP A 346 -25.47 7.13 -6.57
N LYS A 347 -26.23 8.23 -6.72
CA LYS A 347 -27.09 8.78 -5.65
C LYS A 347 -28.17 7.80 -5.19
N GLY A 348 -28.71 6.96 -6.07
CA GLY A 348 -29.68 5.93 -5.73
C GLY A 348 -29.08 4.78 -4.92
N VAL A 349 -27.80 4.46 -5.13
CA VAL A 349 -27.04 3.56 -4.25
C VAL A 349 -26.79 4.23 -2.89
N LEU A 350 -26.27 5.46 -2.87
CA LEU A 350 -25.91 6.17 -1.63
C LEU A 350 -27.07 6.31 -0.64
N LYS A 351 -28.30 6.50 -1.14
CA LYS A 351 -29.52 6.58 -0.31
C LYS A 351 -29.85 5.31 0.47
N ARG A 352 -29.34 4.15 0.03
CA ARG A 352 -29.60 2.84 0.64
C ARG A 352 -28.51 2.42 1.63
N ILE A 353 -27.37 3.11 1.63
CA ILE A 353 -26.25 2.80 2.52
C ILE A 353 -26.52 3.45 3.87
N GLN A 354 -26.63 2.60 4.91
CA GLN A 354 -26.64 3.07 6.29
C GLN A 354 -25.23 3.52 6.69
N VAL A 355 -25.13 4.70 7.30
CA VAL A 355 -23.85 5.21 7.80
C VAL A 355 -23.63 4.75 9.24
N GLY A 356 -22.40 4.37 9.58
CA GLY A 356 -21.97 4.11 10.95
C GLY A 356 -22.12 5.33 11.87
N TYR A 357 -21.96 5.09 13.17
CA TYR A 357 -22.02 6.13 14.20
C TYR A 357 -20.82 7.07 14.16
#